data_AF-A0A183NKB4-F1
#
_entry.id   AF-A0A183NKB4-F1
#
_cell.length_a   1.000
_cell.length_b   1.000
_cell.length_c   1.000
_cell.angle_alpha   90.00
_cell.angle_beta   90.00
_cell.angle_gamma   90.00
#
_symmetry.space_group_name_H-M   'P 1'
#
loop_
_entity.id
_entity.type
_entity.pdbx_description
1 polymer ?
#
loop_
_entity_poly.entity_id
_entity_poly.type
_entity_poly.pdbx_seq_one_letter_code
_entity_poly.pdbx_strand_id
1 'polypeptide(L)'
;MALNKYMHQRNIYKQKKPNFKELAAKFDFFDAVAIKDECGRVVLDFRIPSHLSALSKALLMNDFGLNVDFPGDRLIPTVPLRLNYILWLEDLLKSKFSEPVSILDIGVGASCIYPLLGSKKNSWQFFGTESDTRNFRLAKENVEKNDLNKSIKCKLDINTSSLDVVFGDKQNTAYLDAVMANPPFFCDTSDAVGSTTCRSLKRPPPKTISSAARHESQTVGGEVYFCMRLIRDSIRYSTRVGYVYFQCENSLVCHVIRCSEIYI
;
A
#
# COMPACT_ATOMS: atom_id res chain seq x y z
N MET A 1 -14.28 14.86 -3.97
CA MET A 1 -13.90 13.61 -3.29
C MET A 1 -14.41 13.66 -1.85
N ALA A 2 -15.29 12.73 -1.48
CA ALA A 2 -16.00 12.66 -0.19
C ALA A 2 -15.13 12.15 1.00
N LEU A 3 -13.81 12.02 0.81
CA LEU A 3 -12.91 11.35 1.75
C LEU A 3 -12.13 12.30 2.67
N ASN A 4 -12.30 13.62 2.52
CA ASN A 4 -11.47 14.59 3.24
C ASN A 4 -11.62 14.52 4.77
N LYS A 5 -12.83 14.17 5.25
CA LYS A 5 -13.13 13.99 6.68
C LYS A 5 -12.24 12.91 7.32
N TYR A 6 -11.91 11.86 6.57
CA TYR A 6 -11.24 10.66 7.06
C TYR A 6 -9.75 10.62 6.75
N MET A 7 -9.20 11.68 6.12
CA MET A 7 -7.76 11.80 5.94
C MET A 7 -7.10 12.17 7.26
N HIS A 8 -5.91 11.60 7.48
CA HIS A 8 -5.07 11.93 8.61
C HIS A 8 -4.75 13.44 8.64
N GLN A 9 -4.68 14.06 9.81
CA GLN A 9 -4.51 15.53 9.92
C GLN A 9 -3.23 16.04 9.25
N ARG A 10 -2.16 15.23 9.29
CA ARG A 10 -0.85 15.52 8.68
C ARG A 10 -0.79 15.15 7.19
N ASN A 11 -1.88 14.70 6.58
CA ASN A 11 -1.92 14.37 5.16
C ASN A 11 -2.01 15.65 4.31
N ILE A 12 -1.03 15.89 3.44
CA ILE A 12 -0.95 17.10 2.59
C ILE A 12 -2.19 17.28 1.71
N TYR A 13 -2.82 16.18 1.30
CA TYR A 13 -4.01 16.18 0.44
C TYR A 13 -5.31 16.51 1.17
N LYS A 14 -5.27 16.59 2.50
CA LYS A 14 -6.43 16.94 3.33
C LYS A 14 -6.82 18.40 3.11
N GLN A 15 -5.84 19.30 3.19
CA GLN A 15 -6.09 20.74 3.04
C GLN A 15 -6.02 21.17 1.58
N LYS A 16 -5.08 20.60 0.82
CA LYS A 16 -4.82 21.00 -0.57
C LYS A 16 -5.08 19.85 -1.53
N LYS A 17 -6.13 19.97 -2.34
CA LYS A 17 -6.39 19.01 -3.42
C LYS A 17 -5.32 19.15 -4.52
N PRO A 18 -4.96 18.06 -5.20
CA PRO A 18 -4.09 18.13 -6.37
C PRO A 18 -4.65 19.08 -7.43
N ASN A 19 -3.82 19.98 -7.93
CA ASN A 19 -4.18 20.86 -9.04
C ASN A 19 -3.81 20.18 -10.36
N PHE A 20 -4.79 19.57 -11.03
CA PHE A 20 -4.56 18.84 -12.27
C PHE A 20 -4.03 19.72 -13.40
N LYS A 21 -4.37 21.02 -13.41
CA LYS A 21 -3.84 21.96 -14.39
C LYS A 21 -2.32 22.17 -14.20
N GLU A 22 -1.87 22.31 -12.96
CA GLU A 22 -0.44 22.41 -12.64
C GLU A 22 0.31 21.12 -12.97
N LEU A 23 -0.28 19.96 -12.67
CA LEU A 23 0.33 18.66 -12.98
C LEU A 23 0.46 18.43 -14.49
N ALA A 24 -0.57 18.76 -15.27
CA ALA A 24 -0.53 18.70 -16.74
C ALA A 24 0.54 19.63 -17.31
N ALA A 25 0.66 20.86 -16.80
CA ALA A 25 1.69 21.79 -17.26
C ALA A 25 3.12 21.34 -16.93
N LYS A 26 3.31 20.48 -15.90
CA LYS A 26 4.62 20.06 -15.40
C LYS A 26 5.07 18.70 -15.96
N PHE A 27 4.14 17.81 -16.30
CA PHE A 27 4.44 16.44 -16.67
C PHE A 27 3.74 16.05 -17.97
N ASP A 28 4.52 15.89 -19.05
CA ASP A 28 4.00 15.54 -20.38
C ASP A 28 3.16 14.25 -20.38
N PHE A 29 3.58 13.24 -19.61
CA PHE A 29 2.83 11.98 -19.49
C PHE A 29 1.47 12.16 -18.81
N PHE A 30 1.32 13.18 -17.97
CA PHE A 30 0.05 13.49 -17.31
C PHE A 30 -0.85 14.29 -18.25
N ASP A 31 -0.30 15.28 -18.97
CA ASP A 31 -1.05 16.05 -19.98
C ASP A 31 -1.60 15.14 -21.08
N ALA A 32 -0.80 14.18 -21.54
CA ALA A 32 -1.17 13.24 -22.60
C ALA A 32 -2.43 12.40 -22.28
N VAL A 33 -2.76 12.19 -21.00
CA VAL A 33 -3.97 11.46 -20.58
C VAL A 33 -5.05 12.39 -20.02
N ALA A 34 -4.75 13.66 -19.80
CA ALA A 34 -5.68 14.57 -19.18
C ALA A 34 -6.75 15.03 -20.19
N ILE A 35 -8.00 15.10 -19.74
CA ILE A 35 -9.14 15.53 -20.56
C ILE A 35 -9.48 16.96 -20.17
N LYS A 36 -9.97 17.76 -21.12
CA LYS A 36 -10.55 19.08 -20.83
C LYS A 36 -12.07 18.96 -20.83
N ASP A 37 -12.72 19.42 -19.77
CA ASP A 37 -14.18 19.52 -19.73
C ASP A 37 -14.68 20.70 -20.60
N GLU A 38 -16.01 20.83 -20.72
CA GLU A 38 -16.65 21.92 -21.49
C GLU A 38 -16.28 23.33 -20.98
N CYS A 39 -15.83 23.44 -19.73
CA CYS A 39 -15.36 24.68 -19.12
C CYS A 39 -13.84 24.88 -19.23
N GLY A 40 -13.12 24.00 -19.95
CA GLY A 40 -11.66 24.02 -20.10
C GLY A 40 -10.88 23.57 -18.87
N ARG A 41 -11.54 22.96 -17.86
CA ARG A 41 -10.88 22.42 -16.67
C ARG A 41 -10.27 21.07 -16.99
N VAL A 42 -9.05 20.87 -16.51
CA VAL A 42 -8.33 19.60 -16.64
C VAL A 42 -8.94 18.59 -15.68
N VAL A 43 -9.45 17.48 -16.23
CA VAL A 43 -10.12 16.40 -15.52
C VAL A 43 -9.53 15.04 -15.92
N LEU A 44 -9.72 14.04 -15.07
CA LEU A 44 -9.31 12.66 -15.31
C LEU A 44 -10.52 11.73 -15.24
N ASP A 45 -10.51 10.69 -16.08
CA ASP A 45 -11.44 9.58 -15.93
C ASP A 45 -10.82 8.49 -15.04
N PHE A 46 -11.25 8.44 -13.78
CA PHE A 46 -10.75 7.47 -12.79
C PHE A 46 -11.17 6.02 -13.09
N ARG A 47 -11.91 5.77 -14.18
CA ARG A 47 -12.24 4.44 -14.68
C ARG A 47 -11.21 3.93 -15.69
N ILE A 48 -10.24 4.75 -16.07
CA ILE A 48 -9.18 4.39 -17.00
C ILE A 48 -7.88 4.18 -16.21
N PRO A 49 -7.27 2.98 -16.23
CA PRO A 49 -6.04 2.70 -15.48
C PRO A 49 -4.86 3.62 -15.84
N SER A 50 -4.73 4.03 -17.11
CA SER A 50 -3.67 4.97 -17.52
C SER A 50 -3.82 6.36 -16.87
N HIS A 51 -5.04 6.82 -16.61
CA HIS A 51 -5.28 8.10 -15.93
C HIS A 51 -4.94 7.99 -14.43
N LEU A 52 -5.26 6.85 -13.81
CA LEU A 52 -4.91 6.59 -12.41
C LEU A 52 -3.40 6.49 -12.20
N SER A 53 -2.71 5.74 -13.06
CA SER A 53 -1.25 5.56 -13.00
C SER A 53 -0.52 6.89 -13.24
N ALA A 54 -0.94 7.67 -14.24
CA ALA A 54 -0.39 9.00 -14.48
C ALA A 54 -0.59 9.92 -13.28
N LEU A 55 -1.77 9.93 -12.66
CA LEU A 55 -2.01 10.72 -11.45
C LEU A 55 -1.12 10.27 -10.29
N SER A 56 -1.09 8.97 -9.97
CA SER A 56 -0.27 8.47 -8.86
C SER A 56 1.21 8.76 -9.07
N LYS A 57 1.71 8.60 -10.31
CA LYS A 57 3.09 8.94 -10.68
C LYS A 57 3.36 10.44 -10.54
N ALA A 58 2.50 11.29 -11.09
CA ALA A 58 2.65 12.74 -11.01
C ALA A 58 2.66 13.23 -9.55
N LEU A 59 1.79 12.69 -8.70
CA LEU A 59 1.75 13.00 -7.26
C LEU A 59 3.04 12.57 -6.54
N LEU A 60 3.52 11.35 -6.79
CA LEU A 60 4.76 10.86 -6.19
C LEU A 60 5.98 11.66 -6.61
N MET A 61 6.07 12.01 -7.90
CA MET A 61 7.16 12.82 -8.42
C MET A 61 7.10 14.25 -7.87
N ASN A 62 5.91 14.86 -7.83
CA ASN A 62 5.75 16.25 -7.41
C ASN A 62 5.96 16.46 -5.91
N ASP A 63 5.34 15.62 -5.08
CA ASP A 63 5.22 15.88 -3.65
C ASP A 63 6.25 15.09 -2.82
N PHE A 64 6.81 14.01 -3.38
CA PHE A 64 7.78 13.14 -2.67
C PHE A 64 9.10 12.96 -3.42
N GLY A 65 9.22 13.44 -4.65
CA GLY A 65 10.40 13.22 -5.49
C GLY A 65 10.64 11.74 -5.79
N LEU A 66 9.56 10.95 -5.87
CA LEU A 66 9.60 9.51 -6.16
C LEU A 66 9.14 9.24 -7.60
N ASN A 67 9.97 8.60 -8.39
CA ASN A 67 9.66 8.19 -9.76
C ASN A 67 9.28 6.71 -9.76
N VAL A 68 7.97 6.43 -9.83
CA VAL A 68 7.42 5.06 -9.74
C VAL A 68 6.65 4.75 -11.00
N ASP A 69 6.91 3.60 -11.60
CA ASP A 69 6.17 3.09 -12.73
C ASP A 69 5.07 2.13 -12.27
N PHE A 70 3.89 2.28 -12.86
CA PHE A 70 2.71 1.50 -12.57
C PHE A 70 2.27 0.78 -13.85
N PRO A 71 2.40 -0.56 -13.93
CA PRO A 71 1.95 -1.27 -15.10
C PRO A 71 0.41 -1.32 -15.12
N GLY A 72 -0.18 -1.34 -16.31
CA GLY A 72 -1.64 -1.33 -16.47
C GLY A 72 -2.35 -2.61 -16.02
N ASP A 73 -1.60 -3.68 -15.76
CA ASP A 73 -2.07 -5.01 -15.35
C ASP A 73 -1.87 -5.32 -13.85
N ARG A 74 -1.59 -4.30 -13.03
CA ARG A 74 -1.42 -4.42 -11.57
C ARG A 74 -2.19 -3.35 -10.82
N LEU A 75 -2.31 -3.53 -9.50
CA LEU A 75 -2.96 -2.58 -8.62
C LEU A 75 -2.25 -1.22 -8.68
N ILE A 76 -3.02 -0.17 -8.99
CA ILE A 76 -2.54 1.21 -8.96
C ILE A 76 -2.96 1.82 -7.61
N PRO A 77 -2.04 2.03 -6.66
CA PRO A 77 -2.38 2.60 -5.36
C PRO A 77 -2.77 4.08 -5.49
N THR A 78 -3.73 4.50 -4.68
CA THR A 78 -4.05 5.93 -4.52
C THR A 78 -3.14 6.55 -3.45
N VAL A 79 -2.27 7.46 -3.86
CA VAL A 79 -1.24 8.07 -2.99
C VAL A 79 -1.84 8.65 -1.68
N PRO A 80 -2.96 9.40 -1.69
CA PRO A 80 -3.51 9.96 -0.46
C PRO A 80 -3.92 8.91 0.57
N LEU A 81 -4.45 7.77 0.13
CA LEU A 81 -4.85 6.69 1.03
C LEU A 81 -3.63 5.98 1.63
N ARG A 82 -2.62 5.70 0.80
CA ARG A 82 -1.37 5.07 1.26
C ARG A 82 -0.60 5.96 2.23
N LEU A 83 -0.63 7.28 2.01
CA LEU A 83 -0.04 8.25 2.92
C LEU A 83 -0.73 8.29 4.29
N ASN A 84 -2.07 8.14 4.36
CA ASN A 84 -2.75 8.03 5.66
C ASN A 84 -2.18 6.90 6.50
N TYR A 85 -1.93 5.76 5.86
CA TYR A 85 -1.47 4.55 6.52
C TYR A 85 -0.04 4.71 7.09
N ILE A 86 0.86 5.33 6.32
CA ILE A 86 2.19 5.72 6.80
C ILE A 86 2.09 6.70 7.98
N LEU A 87 1.25 7.72 7.89
CA LEU A 87 1.11 8.71 8.96
C LEU A 87 0.55 8.12 10.25
N TRP A 88 -0.41 7.19 10.16
CA TRP A 88 -0.90 6.48 11.34
C TRP A 88 0.15 5.56 11.94
N LEU A 89 0.96 4.90 11.11
CA LEU A 89 2.10 4.11 11.59
C LEU A 89 3.13 5.00 12.32
N GLU A 90 3.37 6.22 11.84
CA GLU A 90 4.21 7.18 12.58
C GLU A 90 3.63 7.49 13.96
N ASP A 91 2.31 7.70 14.07
CA ASP A 91 1.67 7.98 15.36
C ASP A 91 1.82 6.81 16.34
N LEU A 92 1.80 5.58 15.83
CA LEU A 92 2.02 4.38 16.62
C LEU A 92 3.48 4.25 17.09
N LEU A 93 4.44 4.59 16.24
CA LEU A 93 5.87 4.40 16.50
C LEU A 93 6.52 5.54 17.32
N LYS A 94 5.85 6.69 17.43
CA LYS A 94 6.35 7.96 18.03
C LYS A 94 7.01 7.90 19.41
N SER A 95 6.88 6.83 20.17
CA SER A 95 7.21 6.84 21.60
C SER A 95 8.14 5.74 22.10
N LYS A 96 8.55 4.74 21.29
CA LYS A 96 9.10 3.50 21.85
C LYS A 96 10.22 2.78 21.09
N PHE A 97 10.68 3.27 19.95
CA PHE A 97 11.58 2.48 19.09
C PHE A 97 12.94 3.13 18.85
N SER A 98 13.96 2.29 18.77
CA SER A 98 15.32 2.66 18.43
C SER A 98 15.41 3.04 16.96
N GLU A 99 16.00 4.20 16.67
CA GLU A 99 16.34 4.57 15.29
C GLU A 99 17.58 3.80 14.81
N PRO A 100 17.63 3.33 13.56
CA PRO A 100 16.59 3.49 12.53
C PRO A 100 15.44 2.48 12.68
N VAL A 101 14.21 2.96 12.56
CA VAL A 101 13.01 2.11 12.54
C VAL A 101 13.07 1.09 11.40
N SER A 102 12.85 -0.19 11.72
CA SER A 102 12.83 -1.33 10.81
C SER A 102 11.42 -1.90 10.67
N ILE A 103 10.91 -1.98 9.44
CA ILE A 103 9.52 -2.34 9.14
C ILE A 103 9.47 -3.46 8.10
N LEU A 104 8.57 -4.42 8.27
CA LEU A 104 8.21 -5.39 7.23
C LEU A 104 6.94 -4.95 6.52
N ASP A 105 6.94 -4.82 5.20
CA ASP A 105 5.74 -4.67 4.37
C ASP A 105 5.43 -6.00 3.66
N ILE A 106 4.27 -6.57 3.97
CA ILE A 106 3.81 -7.86 3.44
C ILE A 106 2.92 -7.60 2.21
N GLY A 107 3.38 -8.07 1.05
CA GLY A 107 2.72 -7.83 -0.23
C GLY A 107 2.98 -6.42 -0.72
N VAL A 108 4.26 -6.09 -0.97
CA VAL A 108 4.67 -4.74 -1.41
C VAL A 108 4.03 -4.29 -2.73
N GLY A 109 3.55 -5.25 -3.53
CA GLY A 109 2.99 -5.02 -4.86
C GLY A 109 4.02 -4.49 -5.85
N ALA A 110 3.61 -4.34 -7.12
CA ALA A 110 4.50 -3.81 -8.15
C ALA A 110 5.06 -2.41 -7.84
N SER A 111 4.28 -1.60 -7.12
CA SER A 111 4.64 -0.20 -6.82
C SER A 111 5.65 -0.03 -5.69
N CYS A 112 5.77 -0.98 -4.77
CA CYS A 112 6.54 -0.83 -3.53
C CYS A 112 6.21 0.47 -2.75
N ILE A 113 4.94 0.89 -2.78
CA ILE A 113 4.54 2.25 -2.39
C ILE A 113 4.81 2.58 -0.92
N TYR A 114 4.60 1.64 0.01
CA TYR A 114 4.81 1.90 1.43
C TYR A 114 6.30 2.01 1.78
N PRO A 115 7.18 1.07 1.36
CA PRO A 115 8.61 1.22 1.55
C PRO A 115 9.14 2.52 0.95
N LEU A 116 8.75 2.86 -0.29
CA LEU A 116 9.22 4.09 -0.93
C LEU A 116 8.80 5.35 -0.17
N LEU A 117 7.52 5.47 0.20
CA LEU A 117 7.03 6.62 0.96
C LEU A 117 7.68 6.71 2.35
N GLY A 118 7.72 5.61 3.09
CA GLY A 118 8.27 5.58 4.44
C GLY A 118 9.78 5.83 4.47
N SER A 119 10.55 5.20 3.57
CA SER A 119 11.99 5.46 3.47
C SER A 119 12.29 6.88 3.03
N LYS A 120 11.54 7.44 2.06
CA LYS A 120 11.78 8.81 1.58
C LYS A 120 11.41 9.86 2.62
N LYS A 121 10.30 9.67 3.31
CA LYS A 121 9.74 10.65 4.25
C LYS A 121 10.34 10.55 5.65
N ASN A 122 10.64 9.34 6.11
CA ASN A 122 11.00 9.06 7.51
C ASN A 122 12.36 8.37 7.66
N SER A 123 13.05 8.07 6.56
CA SER A 123 14.33 7.33 6.58
C SER A 123 14.24 5.93 7.21
N TRP A 124 13.03 5.36 7.25
CA TRP A 124 12.79 4.00 7.73
C TRP A 124 13.47 2.96 6.84
N GLN A 125 13.89 1.87 7.49
CA GLN A 125 14.38 0.66 6.86
C GLN A 125 13.22 -0.29 6.61
N PHE A 126 13.11 -0.80 5.39
CA PHE A 126 12.05 -1.72 5.00
C PHE A 126 12.61 -3.06 4.54
N PHE A 127 11.99 -4.12 5.05
CA PHE A 127 11.97 -5.43 4.43
C PHE A 127 10.62 -5.56 3.71
N GLY A 128 10.65 -5.85 2.41
CA GLY A 128 9.44 -6.08 1.63
C GLY A 128 9.32 -7.54 1.28
N THR A 129 8.15 -8.14 1.40
CA THR A 129 7.88 -9.45 0.80
C THR A 129 6.83 -9.37 -0.30
N GLU A 130 6.96 -10.25 -1.27
CA GLU A 130 6.02 -10.38 -2.37
C GLU A 130 6.00 -11.83 -2.86
N SER A 131 4.81 -12.32 -3.21
CA SER A 131 4.60 -13.70 -3.64
C SER A 131 4.56 -13.81 -5.17
N ASP A 132 4.13 -12.75 -5.86
CA ASP A 132 4.15 -12.70 -7.32
C ASP A 132 5.51 -12.26 -7.86
N THR A 133 6.09 -13.10 -8.72
CA THR A 133 7.41 -12.85 -9.31
C THR A 133 7.44 -11.57 -10.16
N ARG A 134 6.33 -11.21 -10.83
CA ARG A 134 6.27 -9.98 -11.63
C ARG A 134 6.20 -8.74 -10.73
N ASN A 135 5.35 -8.74 -9.71
CA ASN A 135 5.31 -7.69 -8.70
C ASN A 135 6.68 -7.49 -8.03
N PHE A 136 7.34 -8.58 -7.63
CA PHE A 136 8.65 -8.54 -7.02
C PHE A 136 9.70 -7.86 -7.92
N ARG A 137 9.75 -8.20 -9.21
CA ARG A 137 10.68 -7.58 -10.16
C ARG A 137 10.42 -6.08 -10.31
N LEU A 138 9.16 -5.70 -10.53
CA LEU A 138 8.77 -4.30 -10.68
C LEU A 138 9.01 -3.48 -9.41
N ALA A 139 8.76 -4.07 -8.24
CA ALA A 139 9.05 -3.44 -6.95
C ALA A 139 10.55 -3.14 -6.82
N LYS A 140 11.42 -4.10 -7.18
CA LYS A 140 12.88 -3.89 -7.18
C LYS A 140 13.31 -2.81 -8.17
N GLU A 141 12.79 -2.82 -9.39
CA GLU A 141 13.06 -1.78 -10.39
C GLU A 141 12.67 -0.39 -9.86
N ASN A 142 11.50 -0.27 -9.23
CA ASN A 142 11.04 0.97 -8.62
C ASN A 142 11.92 1.42 -7.43
N VAL A 143 12.41 0.50 -6.61
CA VAL A 143 13.37 0.81 -5.52
C VAL A 143 14.71 1.29 -6.09
N GLU A 144 15.22 0.60 -7.11
CA GLU A 144 16.48 0.93 -7.78
C GLU A 144 16.41 2.31 -8.44
N LYS A 145 15.31 2.61 -9.14
CA LYS A 145 15.06 3.88 -9.82
C LYS A 145 15.05 5.10 -8.88
N ASN A 146 14.84 4.88 -7.59
CA ASN A 146 14.80 5.94 -6.57
C ASN A 146 16.02 5.92 -5.63
N ASP A 147 17.05 5.11 -5.94
CA ASP A 147 18.28 4.98 -5.15
C ASP A 147 18.05 4.53 -3.68
N LEU A 148 16.98 3.77 -3.43
CA LEU A 148 16.59 3.35 -2.07
C LEU A 148 16.99 1.92 -1.70
N ASN A 149 17.83 1.25 -2.51
CA ASN A 149 18.32 -0.12 -2.28
C ASN A 149 18.99 -0.36 -0.91
N LYS A 150 19.58 0.69 -0.33
CA LYS A 150 20.20 0.61 1.00
C LYS A 150 19.14 0.54 2.11
N SER A 151 18.01 1.21 1.90
CA SER A 151 16.93 1.32 2.88
C SER A 151 15.83 0.28 2.68
N ILE A 152 15.65 -0.25 1.47
CA ILE A 152 14.56 -1.16 1.12
C ILE A 152 15.14 -2.45 0.56
N LYS A 153 14.83 -3.57 1.21
CA LYS A 153 15.22 -4.93 0.77
C LYS A 153 13.98 -5.77 0.50
N CYS A 154 13.74 -6.10 -0.76
CA CYS A 154 12.65 -6.99 -1.14
C CYS A 154 13.11 -8.45 -1.20
N LYS A 155 12.26 -9.38 -0.73
CA LYS A 155 12.42 -10.83 -0.88
C LYS A 155 11.15 -11.45 -1.45
N LEU A 156 11.31 -12.56 -2.17
CA LEU A 156 10.19 -13.32 -2.71
C LEU A 156 9.74 -14.38 -1.67
N ASP A 157 8.46 -14.45 -1.33
CA ASP A 157 7.91 -15.40 -0.34
C ASP A 157 7.05 -16.50 -1.00
N ILE A 158 7.71 -17.47 -1.63
CA ILE A 158 7.04 -18.60 -2.27
C ILE A 158 6.65 -19.65 -1.22
N ASN A 159 5.35 -19.89 -1.06
CA ASN A 159 4.78 -20.95 -0.22
C ASN A 159 5.22 -20.93 1.26
N THR A 160 5.53 -19.76 1.80
CA THR A 160 5.96 -19.59 3.19
C THR A 160 5.40 -18.31 3.78
N SER A 161 5.38 -18.19 5.12
CA SER A 161 4.98 -16.94 5.76
C SER A 161 6.03 -15.86 5.50
N SER A 162 5.61 -14.63 5.24
CA SER A 162 6.49 -13.48 5.07
C SER A 162 7.39 -13.25 6.28
N LEU A 163 6.90 -13.55 7.49
CA LEU A 163 7.70 -13.48 8.72
C LEU A 163 8.72 -14.61 8.81
N ASP A 164 8.41 -15.80 8.28
CA ASP A 164 9.39 -16.88 8.13
C ASP A 164 10.49 -16.52 7.10
N VAL A 165 10.19 -15.73 6.06
CA VAL A 165 11.21 -15.25 5.12
C VAL A 165 12.20 -14.27 5.76
N VAL A 166 11.72 -13.49 6.75
CA VAL A 166 12.57 -12.57 7.50
C VAL A 166 13.32 -13.31 8.60
N PHE A 167 12.64 -14.11 9.42
CA PHE A 167 13.18 -14.70 10.65
C PHE A 167 13.56 -16.19 10.58
N GLY A 168 13.33 -16.85 9.44
CA GLY A 168 13.51 -18.31 9.30
C GLY A 168 14.96 -18.77 9.48
N ASP A 169 15.92 -17.87 9.31
CA ASP A 169 17.29 -18.10 9.74
C ASP A 169 17.39 -17.97 11.27
N LYS A 170 17.70 -19.09 11.93
CA LYS A 170 17.83 -19.17 13.40
C LYS A 170 18.92 -18.25 13.96
N GLN A 171 19.92 -17.88 13.15
CA GLN A 171 20.96 -16.94 13.55
C GLN A 171 20.52 -15.47 13.41
N ASN A 172 19.39 -15.20 12.75
CA ASN A 172 18.88 -13.84 12.63
C ASN A 172 18.41 -13.33 14.01
N THR A 173 19.05 -12.27 14.50
CA THR A 173 18.69 -11.55 15.73
C THR A 173 17.98 -10.23 15.45
N ALA A 174 17.54 -10.00 14.21
CA ALA A 174 16.84 -8.78 13.83
C ALA A 174 15.54 -8.62 14.62
N TYR A 175 15.22 -7.38 14.92
CA TYR A 175 13.96 -6.95 15.48
C TYR A 175 13.25 -6.06 14.46
N LEU A 176 11.94 -6.22 14.32
CA LEU A 176 11.10 -5.35 13.51
C LEU A 176 10.22 -4.50 14.43
N ASP A 177 10.28 -3.19 14.30
CA ASP A 177 9.44 -2.27 15.07
C ASP A 177 7.98 -2.39 14.64
N ALA A 178 7.74 -2.62 13.35
CA ALA A 178 6.42 -2.87 12.82
C ALA A 178 6.40 -3.87 11.66
N VAL A 179 5.25 -4.53 11.50
CA VAL A 179 4.85 -5.25 10.30
C VAL A 179 3.60 -4.55 9.78
N MET A 180 3.58 -4.21 8.50
CA MET A 180 2.44 -3.64 7.81
C MET A 180 1.96 -4.54 6.66
N ALA A 181 0.66 -4.53 6.40
CA ALA A 181 0.08 -5.26 5.28
C ALA A 181 -1.18 -4.58 4.74
N ASN A 182 -1.36 -4.61 3.42
CA ASN A 182 -2.64 -4.33 2.77
C ASN A 182 -3.21 -5.65 2.20
N PRO A 183 -3.94 -6.44 3.02
CA PRO A 183 -4.41 -7.77 2.66
C PRO A 183 -5.23 -7.78 1.37
N PRO A 184 -5.16 -8.87 0.57
CA PRO A 184 -6.13 -9.14 -0.48
C PRO A 184 -7.53 -9.30 0.15
N PHE A 185 -8.53 -8.63 -0.41
CA PHE A 185 -9.83 -8.50 0.24
C PHE A 185 -10.76 -9.69 0.02
N PHE A 186 -10.74 -10.25 -1.18
CA PHE A 186 -11.77 -11.19 -1.64
C PHE A 186 -11.34 -12.64 -1.46
N CYS A 187 -12.31 -13.53 -1.27
CA CYS A 187 -12.01 -14.97 -1.26
C CYS A 187 -11.85 -15.55 -2.67
N ASP A 188 -12.62 -15.04 -3.64
CA ASP A 188 -12.64 -15.51 -5.03
C ASP A 188 -13.15 -14.42 -5.99
N THR A 189 -13.29 -14.78 -7.27
CA THR A 189 -13.78 -13.87 -8.31
C THR A 189 -15.24 -13.47 -8.15
N SER A 190 -16.10 -14.33 -7.59
CA SER A 190 -17.52 -14.02 -7.38
C SER A 190 -17.72 -12.98 -6.28
N ASP A 191 -16.90 -13.08 -5.23
CA ASP A 191 -16.84 -12.11 -4.14
C ASP A 191 -16.31 -10.76 -4.64
N ALA A 192 -15.23 -10.77 -5.43
CA ALA A 192 -14.64 -9.56 -6.03
C ALA A 192 -15.60 -8.80 -6.97
N VAL A 193 -16.48 -9.50 -7.67
CA VAL A 193 -17.50 -8.89 -8.56
C VAL A 193 -18.74 -8.46 -7.77
N GLY A 194 -18.88 -8.90 -6.51
CA GLY A 194 -20.03 -8.60 -5.67
C GLY A 194 -21.33 -9.22 -6.18
N SER A 195 -21.24 -10.29 -6.99
CA SER A 195 -22.40 -10.93 -7.63
C SER A 195 -23.37 -11.55 -6.62
N THR A 196 -22.86 -11.91 -5.43
CA THR A 196 -23.61 -12.55 -4.34
C THR A 196 -23.93 -11.62 -3.18
N THR A 197 -23.24 -10.49 -3.04
CA THR A 197 -23.36 -9.57 -1.89
C THR A 197 -24.18 -8.32 -2.20
N CYS A 198 -24.47 -8.03 -3.48
CA CYS A 198 -25.22 -6.86 -3.87
C CYS A 198 -26.73 -7.06 -3.72
N ARG A 199 -27.28 -6.64 -2.57
CA ARG A 199 -28.72 -6.74 -2.24
C ARG A 199 -29.67 -5.91 -3.14
N SER A 200 -29.13 -5.10 -4.06
CA SER A 200 -29.92 -4.27 -4.96
C SER A 200 -29.26 -4.19 -6.34
N LEU A 201 -30.04 -4.51 -7.37
CA LEU A 201 -29.67 -4.35 -8.78
C LEU A 201 -29.51 -2.87 -9.19
N LYS A 202 -29.95 -1.92 -8.35
CA LYS A 202 -29.84 -0.47 -8.60
C LYS A 202 -28.56 0.16 -8.04
N ARG A 203 -27.62 -0.63 -7.50
CA ARG A 203 -26.36 -0.08 -6.97
C ARG A 203 -25.58 0.58 -8.11
N PRO A 204 -25.23 1.88 -8.01
CA PRO A 204 -24.43 2.53 -9.04
C PRO A 204 -23.05 1.87 -9.12
N PRO A 205 -22.46 1.79 -10.33
CA PRO A 205 -21.14 1.22 -10.50
C PRO A 205 -20.08 2.03 -9.72
N PRO A 206 -18.95 1.41 -9.37
CA PRO A 206 -17.87 2.11 -8.69
C PRO A 206 -17.35 3.27 -9.56
N LYS A 207 -16.97 4.37 -8.89
CA LYS A 207 -16.44 5.57 -9.55
C LYS A 207 -14.97 5.44 -9.97
N THR A 208 -14.34 4.32 -9.64
CA THR A 208 -12.93 4.01 -9.87
C THR A 208 -12.82 2.57 -10.39
N ILE A 209 -11.88 2.32 -11.29
CA ILE A 209 -11.54 0.96 -11.73
C ILE A 209 -10.45 0.35 -10.84
N SER A 210 -10.47 -0.98 -10.68
CA SER A 210 -9.33 -1.72 -10.14
C SER A 210 -8.65 -2.48 -11.27
N SER A 211 -7.36 -2.22 -11.48
CA SER A 211 -6.48 -2.99 -12.35
C SER A 211 -5.70 -4.07 -11.59
N ALA A 212 -6.08 -4.34 -10.34
CA ALA A 212 -5.41 -5.33 -9.49
C ALA A 212 -5.41 -6.70 -10.14
N ALA A 213 -4.26 -7.37 -10.12
CA ALA A 213 -4.21 -8.77 -10.50
C ALA A 213 -4.97 -9.62 -9.47
N ARG A 214 -5.38 -10.84 -9.87
CA ARG A 214 -6.16 -11.73 -9.00
C ARG A 214 -5.45 -11.98 -7.67
N HIS A 215 -4.15 -12.25 -7.68
CA HIS A 215 -3.36 -12.49 -6.46
C HIS A 215 -3.17 -11.25 -5.57
N GLU A 216 -3.41 -10.03 -6.07
CA GLU A 216 -3.35 -8.79 -5.28
C GLU A 216 -4.69 -8.46 -4.62
N SER A 217 -5.77 -9.11 -5.06
CA SER A 217 -7.14 -8.83 -4.66
C SER A 217 -7.82 -10.02 -3.99
N GLN A 218 -7.32 -11.24 -4.22
CA GLN A 218 -7.90 -12.49 -3.76
C GLN A 218 -6.89 -13.33 -2.97
N THR A 219 -7.37 -13.94 -1.88
CA THR A 219 -6.63 -14.92 -1.09
C THR A 219 -7.58 -15.98 -0.57
N VAL A 220 -7.08 -17.20 -0.33
CA VAL A 220 -7.87 -18.27 0.28
C VAL A 220 -8.45 -17.79 1.62
N GLY A 221 -9.77 -17.91 1.77
CA GLY A 221 -10.50 -17.46 2.97
C GLY A 221 -10.65 -15.93 3.10
N GLY A 222 -10.29 -15.18 2.05
CA GLY A 222 -10.40 -13.72 1.98
C GLY A 222 -9.57 -12.99 3.04
N GLU A 223 -9.90 -11.72 3.23
CA GLU A 223 -9.25 -10.85 4.21
C GLU A 223 -9.21 -11.45 5.62
N VAL A 224 -10.33 -12.05 6.06
CA VAL A 224 -10.46 -12.58 7.43
C VAL A 224 -9.42 -13.65 7.71
N TYR A 225 -9.27 -14.62 6.81
CA TYR A 225 -8.29 -15.69 6.99
C TYR A 225 -6.85 -15.16 6.91
N PHE A 226 -6.60 -14.17 6.04
CA PHE A 226 -5.31 -13.50 5.97
C PHE A 226 -4.95 -12.81 7.30
N CYS A 227 -5.86 -12.02 7.86
CA CYS A 227 -5.67 -11.36 9.15
C CYS A 227 -5.49 -12.36 10.29
N MET A 228 -6.24 -13.48 10.29
CA MET A 228 -6.06 -14.55 11.28
C MET A 228 -4.66 -15.17 11.22
N ARG A 229 -4.10 -15.37 10.02
CA ARG A 229 -2.71 -15.86 9.87
C ARG A 229 -1.72 -14.84 10.42
N LEU A 230 -1.89 -13.55 10.11
CA LEU A 230 -1.04 -12.49 10.67
C LEU A 230 -1.10 -12.44 12.21
N ILE A 231 -2.28 -12.59 12.81
CA ILE A 231 -2.45 -12.66 14.27
C ILE A 231 -1.70 -13.88 14.85
N ARG A 232 -1.77 -15.04 14.20
CA ARG A 232 -1.04 -16.23 14.65
C ARG A 232 0.48 -16.03 14.57
N ASP A 233 0.95 -15.45 13.47
CA ASP A 233 2.37 -15.16 13.29
C ASP A 233 2.87 -14.10 14.29
N SER A 234 2.03 -13.12 14.64
CA SER A 234 2.38 -12.10 15.67
C SER A 234 2.60 -12.72 17.05
N ILE A 235 1.83 -13.76 17.39
CA ILE A 235 2.02 -14.53 18.63
C ILE A 235 3.34 -15.30 18.58
N ARG A 236 3.60 -16.00 17.46
CA ARG A 236 4.80 -16.82 17.26
C ARG A 236 6.09 -15.97 17.31
N TYR A 237 6.04 -14.76 16.79
CA TYR A 237 7.18 -13.83 16.70
C TYR A 237 7.11 -12.67 17.71
N SER A 238 6.40 -12.86 18.82
CA SER A 238 6.09 -11.78 19.77
C SER A 238 7.27 -11.09 20.41
N THR A 239 8.41 -11.78 20.51
CA THR A 239 9.68 -11.24 21.04
C THR A 239 10.53 -10.54 19.98
N ARG A 240 10.15 -10.64 18.69
CA ARG A 240 10.92 -10.11 17.54
C ARG A 240 10.19 -9.04 16.75
N VAL A 241 8.91 -8.80 17.05
CA VAL A 241 8.06 -7.82 16.38
C VAL A 241 7.39 -6.92 17.41
N GLY A 242 7.51 -5.61 17.25
CA GLY A 242 6.83 -4.63 18.10
C GLY A 242 5.33 -4.58 17.85
N TYR A 243 4.97 -4.14 16.64
CA TYR A 243 3.58 -3.99 16.21
C TYR A 243 3.28 -4.78 14.93
N VAL A 244 2.11 -5.42 14.88
CA VAL A 244 1.53 -5.87 13.61
C VAL A 244 0.34 -4.97 13.29
N TYR A 245 0.35 -4.42 12.09
CA TYR A 245 -0.54 -3.38 11.61
C TYR A 245 -1.09 -3.77 10.24
N PHE A 246 -2.41 -3.74 10.05
CA PHE A 246 -3.00 -4.06 8.73
C PHE A 246 -4.21 -3.17 8.43
N GLN A 247 -4.41 -2.85 7.15
CA GLN A 247 -5.53 -2.04 6.67
C GLN A 247 -6.65 -2.94 6.13
N CYS A 248 -7.87 -2.83 6.66
CA CYS A 248 -9.00 -3.65 6.19
C CYS A 248 -9.95 -2.92 5.23
N GLU A 249 -10.60 -3.66 4.32
CA GLU A 249 -11.42 -3.10 3.22
C GLU A 249 -12.53 -2.16 3.69
N ASN A 250 -13.27 -2.58 4.73
CA ASN A 250 -14.47 -1.90 5.22
C ASN A 250 -14.23 -0.98 6.42
N SER A 251 -12.98 -0.85 6.84
CA SER A 251 -12.61 -0.09 8.00
C SER A 251 -11.46 0.85 7.65
N LEU A 252 -11.74 2.15 7.73
CA LEU A 252 -10.70 3.15 8.04
C LEU A 252 -10.05 2.85 9.42
N VAL A 253 -10.51 1.83 10.14
CA VAL A 253 -9.89 1.30 11.34
C VAL A 253 -8.79 0.34 10.92
N CYS A 254 -7.56 0.71 11.22
CA CYS A 254 -6.45 -0.21 11.17
C CYS A 254 -6.39 -0.98 12.49
N HIS A 255 -6.17 -2.29 12.40
CA HIS A 255 -5.97 -3.11 13.59
C HIS A 255 -4.51 -3.09 13.97
N VAL A 256 -4.24 -2.86 15.26
CA VAL A 256 -2.90 -2.83 15.84
C VAL A 256 -2.83 -3.96 16.84
N ILE A 257 -1.82 -4.81 16.69
CA ILE A 257 -1.49 -5.85 17.67
C ILE A 257 -0.13 -5.51 18.22
N ARG A 258 -0.06 -5.28 19.54
CA ARG A 258 1.21 -5.14 20.24
C ARG A 258 1.65 -6.52 20.70
N CYS A 259 2.71 -7.07 20.09
CA CYS A 259 3.01 -8.48 20.32
C CYS A 259 3.47 -8.76 21.75
N SER A 260 4.02 -7.76 22.46
CA SER A 260 4.42 -7.88 23.87
C SER A 260 3.25 -7.96 24.87
N GLU A 261 2.01 -7.73 24.45
CA GLU A 261 0.82 -7.71 25.32
C GLU A 261 -0.15 -8.87 25.04
N ILE A 262 0.24 -9.82 24.18
CA ILE A 262 -0.57 -11.02 23.92
C ILE A 262 -0.24 -12.06 25.00
N TYR A 263 -1.05 -12.09 26.07
CA TYR A 263 -1.05 -13.19 27.03
C TYR A 263 -2.03 -14.26 26.56
N ILE A 264 -1.56 -15.51 26.44
CA ILE A 264 -2.41 -16.71 26.23
C ILE A 264 -2.83 -17.24 27.59
#